data_AF-A0A7L3PV67-F1
#
_entry.id   AF-A0A7L3PV67-F1
#
_cell.length_a   1.000
_cell.length_b   1.000
_cell.length_c   1.000
_cell.angle_alpha   90.00
_cell.angle_beta   90.00
_cell.angle_gamma   90.00
#
_symmetry.space_group_name_H-M   'P 1'
#
loop_
_entity.id
_entity.type
_entity.pdbx_description
1 polymer ?
#
loop_
_entity_poly.entity_id
_entity_poly.type
_entity_poly.pdbx_seq_one_letter_code
_entity_poly.pdbx_strand_id
1 'polypeptide(L)'
;SCIVNDLGGDFKGYGKSSSAADKVVNEIRAKGGKAVPNYDSVEDGEKLVKTALEAFGRIDIVINNAGILRDRSFVRISDEDWDIIQRIHLRGSFLVTRAAWNHMKNQKFGRIIMTSSAAGIYGNFGQANYSAAKLGLLGLSNTIAVEGRKYNIHCNTIAPTAGSRLTQTIMPQDLVDAFKPEYVAPLVIWLCHESCAENGSLFEVGAGWIGKLRWERSLGAIVRGKNQPMTPEAVRDNWEKVCDFENASKPRTIQESISVLSDAVSQIESQGNVSMNSTSSGSVASSAVDTASIVGRELATNVYKYTHLEPILYALGVGMSTKDPDHLKFLFEGSEEFCCLPSFGVIPAQTSMFDGVPSLPGLNIDLAKV
;
A
#
# COMPACT_ATOMS: atom_id res chain seq x y z
N SER A 1 13.16 18.31 20.31
CA SER A 1 13.08 19.62 19.65
C SER A 1 12.12 19.52 18.49
N CYS A 2 11.55 20.63 18.00
CA CYS A 2 10.68 20.61 16.82
C CYS A 2 10.75 21.92 16.04
N ILE A 3 10.28 21.88 14.79
CA ILE A 3 9.93 23.07 14.03
C ILE A 3 8.42 23.22 14.13
N VAL A 4 7.96 24.46 14.30
CA VAL A 4 6.56 24.81 14.12
C VAL A 4 6.44 25.55 12.80
N ASN A 5 5.88 24.90 11.77
CA ASN A 5 5.61 25.53 10.49
C ASN A 5 4.17 26.05 10.45
N ASP A 6 4.01 27.34 10.18
CA ASP A 6 2.72 27.94 9.83
C ASP A 6 2.97 29.15 8.92
N LEU A 7 2.36 29.16 7.73
CA LEU A 7 2.40 30.29 6.81
C LEU A 7 1.62 31.51 7.36
N GLY A 8 0.70 31.27 8.30
CA GLY A 8 -0.18 32.25 8.92
C GLY A 8 -1.36 32.65 8.03
N GLY A 9 -1.77 31.77 7.12
CA GLY A 9 -2.92 31.98 6.25
C GLY A 9 -4.28 31.75 6.95
N ASP A 10 -5.34 32.26 6.34
CA ASP A 10 -6.70 31.92 6.72
C ASP A 10 -7.07 30.47 6.34
N PHE A 11 -8.25 30.00 6.73
CA PHE A 11 -8.68 28.63 6.44
C PHE A 11 -8.94 28.37 4.95
N LYS A 12 -8.97 29.40 4.11
CA LYS A 12 -9.10 29.33 2.65
C LYS A 12 -7.74 29.40 1.94
N GLY A 13 -6.65 29.59 2.68
CA GLY A 13 -5.29 29.69 2.15
C GLY A 13 -4.87 31.08 1.70
N TYR A 14 -5.55 32.14 2.16
CA TYR A 14 -5.17 33.52 1.87
C TYR A 14 -4.38 34.17 3.01
N GLY A 15 -3.47 35.09 2.66
CA GLY A 15 -2.68 35.87 3.61
C GLY A 15 -1.41 35.17 4.10
N LYS A 16 -0.60 35.92 4.88
CA LYS A 16 0.65 35.46 5.50
C LYS A 16 0.85 36.15 6.85
N SER A 17 1.26 35.41 7.87
CA SER A 17 1.56 35.93 9.20
C SER A 17 2.58 35.04 9.92
N SER A 18 3.47 35.62 10.73
CA SER A 18 4.35 34.83 11.60
C SER A 18 3.69 34.45 12.94
N SER A 19 2.63 35.16 13.31
CA SER A 19 2.07 35.17 14.66
C SER A 19 1.67 33.79 15.21
N ALA A 20 1.11 32.92 14.36
CA ALA A 20 0.67 31.59 14.76
C ALA A 20 1.86 30.70 15.16
N ALA A 21 2.88 30.61 14.28
CA ALA A 21 4.08 29.83 14.56
C ALA A 21 4.85 30.39 15.77
N ASP A 22 5.01 31.71 15.84
CA ASP A 22 5.69 32.39 16.95
C ASP A 22 5.05 32.09 18.30
N LYS A 23 3.71 32.16 18.37
CA LYS A 23 2.96 31.89 19.59
C LYS A 23 3.21 30.47 20.09
N VAL A 24 3.08 29.46 19.24
CA VAL A 24 3.27 28.06 19.62
C VAL A 24 4.73 27.78 20.01
N VAL A 25 5.70 28.36 19.30
CA VAL A 25 7.12 28.25 19.69
C VAL A 25 7.38 28.83 21.07
N ASN A 26 6.81 30.00 21.37
CA ASN A 26 6.94 30.63 22.67
C ASN A 26 6.29 29.79 23.78
N GLU A 27 5.11 29.22 23.53
CA GLU A 27 4.46 28.29 24.46
C GLU A 27 5.30 27.03 24.73
N ILE A 28 5.92 26.45 23.69
CA ILE A 28 6.82 25.29 23.84
C ILE A 28 8.05 25.66 24.67
N ARG A 29 8.67 26.82 24.39
CA ARG A 29 9.85 27.31 25.13
C ARG A 29 9.51 27.61 26.59
N ALA A 30 8.35 28.21 26.86
CA ALA A 30 7.87 28.47 28.21
C ALA A 30 7.65 27.18 29.02
N LYS A 31 7.34 26.07 28.36
CA LYS A 31 7.24 24.72 28.97
C LYS A 31 8.58 23.98 29.02
N GLY A 32 9.71 24.64 28.74
CA GLY A 32 11.05 24.06 28.77
C GLY A 32 11.44 23.26 27.51
N GLY A 33 10.62 23.28 26.46
CA GLY A 33 10.89 22.63 25.20
C GLY A 33 11.82 23.44 24.28
N LYS A 34 12.33 22.78 23.24
CA LYS A 34 13.16 23.40 22.19
C LYS A 34 12.39 23.46 20.88
N ALA A 35 12.06 24.66 20.41
CA ALA A 35 11.39 24.85 19.13
C ALA A 35 11.90 26.07 18.37
N VAL A 36 11.81 26.03 17.04
CA VAL A 36 12.02 27.16 16.14
C VAL A 36 10.85 27.29 15.17
N PRO A 37 10.47 28.52 14.77
CA PRO A 37 9.38 28.71 13.81
C PRO A 37 9.89 28.56 12.37
N ASN A 38 8.98 28.22 11.46
CA ASN A 38 9.17 28.36 10.02
C ASN A 38 7.88 28.96 9.40
N TYR A 39 8.03 29.86 8.43
CA TYR A 39 6.93 30.63 7.84
C TYR A 39 6.78 30.43 6.33
N ASP A 40 7.40 29.39 5.79
CA ASP A 40 7.35 29.07 4.37
C ASP A 40 6.11 28.23 4.07
N SER A 41 5.62 28.33 2.83
CA SER A 41 4.57 27.42 2.34
C SER A 41 5.14 26.01 2.26
N VAL A 42 4.29 24.99 2.48
CA VAL A 42 4.64 23.58 2.21
C VAL A 42 4.98 23.32 0.74
N GLU A 43 4.62 24.24 -0.16
CA GLU A 43 5.06 24.24 -1.56
C GLU A 43 6.57 24.47 -1.71
N ASP A 44 7.22 25.03 -0.69
CA ASP A 44 8.67 25.22 -0.57
C ASP A 44 9.27 24.21 0.43
N GLY A 45 8.87 22.93 0.35
CA GLY A 45 9.22 21.91 1.34
C GLY A 45 10.72 21.80 1.70
N GLU A 46 11.62 22.13 0.76
CA GLU A 46 13.07 22.19 0.99
C GLU A 46 13.46 23.21 2.07
N LYS A 47 12.77 24.37 2.14
CA LYS A 47 13.05 25.42 3.13
C LYS A 47 12.66 24.99 4.55
N LEU A 48 11.56 24.23 4.67
CA LEU A 48 11.11 23.66 5.95
C LEU A 48 12.14 22.68 6.48
N VAL A 49 12.61 21.76 5.63
CA VAL A 49 13.64 20.78 6.01
C VAL A 49 14.98 21.46 6.28
N LYS A 50 15.37 22.45 5.48
CA LYS A 50 16.57 23.27 5.72
C LYS A 50 16.55 23.92 7.10
N THR A 51 15.41 24.47 7.53
CA THR A 51 15.25 25.04 8.87
C THR A 51 15.54 23.99 9.96
N ALA A 52 15.17 22.72 9.74
CA ALA A 52 15.41 21.62 10.67
C ALA A 52 16.91 21.35 10.84
N LEU A 53 17.58 21.27 9.69
CA LEU A 53 19.00 20.97 9.61
C LEU A 53 19.84 22.11 10.18
N GLU A 54 19.51 23.36 9.90
CA GLU A 54 20.21 24.53 10.44
C GLU A 54 20.02 24.66 11.96
N ALA A 55 18.82 24.41 12.47
CA ALA A 55 18.53 24.57 13.89
C ALA A 55 18.99 23.39 14.75
N PHE A 56 18.90 22.15 14.22
CA PHE A 56 19.06 20.93 15.02
C PHE A 56 19.98 19.87 14.40
N GLY A 57 20.50 20.09 13.19
CA GLY A 57 21.46 19.21 12.52
C GLY A 57 20.87 17.92 11.92
N ARG A 58 19.57 17.65 12.12
CA ARG A 58 18.90 16.43 11.64
C ARG A 58 17.40 16.60 11.49
N ILE A 59 16.77 15.63 10.83
CA ILE A 59 15.31 15.47 10.75
C ILE A 59 14.93 14.00 10.87
N ASP A 60 14.04 13.71 11.81
CA ASP A 60 13.66 12.34 12.21
C ASP A 60 12.17 12.04 11.97
N ILE A 61 11.34 13.08 12.11
CA ILE A 61 9.88 12.97 12.07
C ILE A 61 9.33 14.08 11.17
N VAL A 62 8.44 13.72 10.23
CA VAL A 62 7.66 14.67 9.42
C VAL A 62 6.17 14.41 9.64
N ILE A 63 5.43 15.42 10.12
CA ILE A 63 3.97 15.35 10.28
C ILE A 63 3.35 16.29 9.25
N ASN A 64 2.90 15.74 8.12
CA ASN A 64 2.24 16.52 7.08
C ASN A 64 0.78 16.83 7.49
N ASN A 65 0.60 17.95 8.20
CA ASN A 65 -0.70 18.39 8.73
C ASN A 65 -1.28 19.64 8.05
N ALA A 66 -0.45 20.44 7.37
CA ALA A 66 -0.91 21.69 6.74
C ALA A 66 -2.11 21.47 5.80
N GLY A 67 -3.08 22.38 5.85
CA GLY A 67 -4.32 22.22 5.11
C GLY A 67 -5.24 23.43 5.13
N ILE A 68 -6.08 23.52 4.11
CA ILE A 68 -7.05 24.58 3.87
C ILE A 68 -8.36 23.97 3.33
N LEU A 69 -9.43 24.76 3.20
CA LEU A 69 -10.72 24.32 2.64
C LEU A 69 -11.20 25.26 1.53
N ARG A 70 -11.77 24.65 0.47
CA ARG A 70 -12.41 25.31 -0.68
C ARG A 70 -13.66 24.54 -1.09
N ASP A 71 -14.61 24.47 -0.17
CA ASP A 71 -15.81 23.67 -0.35
C ASP A 71 -16.76 24.31 -1.38
N ARG A 72 -17.12 23.52 -2.40
CA ARG A 72 -18.02 23.88 -3.51
C ARG A 72 -18.71 22.62 -4.00
N SER A 73 -19.98 22.71 -4.36
CA SER A 73 -20.65 21.66 -5.15
C SER A 73 -19.83 21.38 -6.42
N PHE A 74 -19.77 20.12 -6.86
CA PHE A 74 -18.85 19.67 -7.93
C PHE A 74 -18.76 20.60 -9.14
N VAL A 75 -19.90 20.97 -9.74
CA VAL A 75 -19.96 21.85 -10.93
C VAL A 75 -19.55 23.31 -10.68
N ARG A 76 -19.34 23.70 -9.43
CA ARG A 76 -18.94 25.06 -9.00
C ARG A 76 -17.50 25.11 -8.46
N ILE A 77 -16.75 24.00 -8.53
CA ILE A 77 -15.32 24.01 -8.23
C ILE A 77 -14.64 24.73 -9.39
N SER A 78 -14.00 25.87 -9.12
CA SER A 78 -13.13 26.53 -10.09
C SER A 78 -11.79 25.81 -10.18
N ASP A 79 -11.06 26.05 -11.26
CA ASP A 79 -9.70 25.53 -11.42
C ASP A 79 -8.79 25.98 -10.26
N GLU A 80 -8.92 27.21 -9.78
CA GLU A 80 -8.17 27.71 -8.62
C GLU A 80 -8.54 26.96 -7.33
N ASP A 81 -9.85 26.74 -7.08
CA ASP A 81 -10.32 26.00 -5.90
C ASP A 81 -9.86 24.53 -5.94
N TRP A 82 -9.69 23.94 -7.13
CA TRP A 82 -9.08 22.62 -7.30
C TRP A 82 -7.56 22.67 -7.05
N ASP A 83 -6.85 23.52 -7.77
CA ASP A 83 -5.40 23.58 -7.79
C ASP A 83 -4.82 23.90 -6.43
N ILE A 84 -5.38 24.89 -5.72
CA ILE A 84 -4.85 25.28 -4.41
C ILE A 84 -4.97 24.14 -3.39
N ILE A 85 -6.05 23.37 -3.44
CA ILE A 85 -6.25 22.20 -2.58
C ILE A 85 -5.21 21.11 -2.90
N GLN A 86 -4.99 20.81 -4.18
CA GLN A 86 -3.96 19.84 -4.57
C GLN A 86 -2.54 20.30 -4.22
N ARG A 87 -2.24 21.59 -4.44
CA ARG A 87 -0.92 22.18 -4.17
C ARG A 87 -0.56 22.14 -2.69
N ILE A 88 -1.49 22.51 -1.81
CA ILE A 88 -1.22 22.56 -0.37
C ILE A 88 -1.23 21.17 0.26
N HIS A 89 -2.25 20.36 -0.02
CA HIS A 89 -2.40 19.07 0.66
C HIS A 89 -1.47 18.01 0.08
N LEU A 90 -1.67 17.64 -1.20
CA LEU A 90 -0.99 16.49 -1.79
C LEU A 90 0.42 16.84 -2.22
N ARG A 91 0.58 17.88 -3.05
CA ARG A 91 1.89 18.30 -3.56
C ARG A 91 2.78 18.82 -2.44
N GLY A 92 2.26 19.61 -1.52
CA GLY A 92 3.00 20.11 -0.35
C GLY A 92 3.57 18.97 0.49
N SER A 93 2.74 17.99 0.86
CA SER A 93 3.19 16.81 1.62
C SER A 93 4.25 16.00 0.87
N PHE A 94 4.11 15.86 -0.45
CA PHE A 94 5.13 15.25 -1.30
C PHE A 94 6.45 16.02 -1.24
N LEU A 95 6.44 17.34 -1.38
CA LEU A 95 7.65 18.15 -1.41
C LEU A 95 8.40 18.14 -0.08
N VAL A 96 7.69 18.31 1.04
CA VAL A 96 8.28 18.26 2.38
C VAL A 96 8.87 16.88 2.65
N THR A 97 8.13 15.82 2.34
CA THR A 97 8.60 14.45 2.57
C THR A 97 9.79 14.10 1.66
N ARG A 98 9.76 14.52 0.40
CA ARG A 98 10.86 14.33 -0.55
C ARG A 98 12.15 15.01 -0.07
N ALA A 99 12.05 16.24 0.43
CA ALA A 99 13.19 16.98 0.98
C ALA A 99 13.80 16.26 2.20
N ALA A 100 12.97 15.66 3.06
CA ALA A 100 13.45 14.93 4.24
C ALA A 100 14.02 13.53 3.94
N TRP A 101 13.64 12.93 2.80
CA TRP A 101 13.84 11.50 2.51
C TRP A 101 15.28 11.04 2.61
N ASN A 102 16.20 11.71 1.92
CA ASN A 102 17.60 11.30 1.89
C ASN A 102 18.26 11.44 3.27
N HIS A 103 17.87 12.43 4.07
CA HIS A 103 18.33 12.57 5.45
C HIS A 103 17.89 11.38 6.29
N MET A 104 16.61 11.02 6.26
CA MET A 104 16.08 9.87 7.00
C MET A 104 16.73 8.55 6.54
N LYS A 105 16.88 8.37 5.22
CA LYS A 105 17.50 7.18 4.61
C LYS A 105 18.96 6.98 5.04
N ASN A 106 19.72 8.07 5.11
CA ASN A 106 21.12 8.03 5.55
C ASN A 106 21.23 7.76 7.06
N GLN A 107 20.28 8.29 7.85
CA GLN A 107 20.22 8.08 9.30
C GLN A 107 19.66 6.70 9.70
N LYS A 108 19.04 5.96 8.77
CA LYS A 108 18.32 4.69 9.04
C LYS A 108 17.20 4.86 10.08
N PHE A 109 16.57 6.02 10.06
CA PHE A 109 15.42 6.33 10.91
C PHE A 109 14.55 7.39 10.24
N GLY A 110 13.24 7.14 10.21
CA GLY A 110 12.26 8.13 9.81
C GLY A 110 10.86 7.75 10.25
N ARG A 111 10.05 8.75 10.63
CA ARG A 111 8.62 8.57 10.89
C ARG A 111 7.85 9.66 10.16
N ILE A 112 6.90 9.26 9.33
CA ILE A 112 6.13 10.16 8.47
C ILE A 112 4.66 9.94 8.76
N ILE A 113 3.93 11.04 8.95
CA ILE A 113 2.48 11.05 9.07
C ILE A 113 1.88 11.81 7.91
N MET A 114 0.92 11.18 7.25
CA MET A 114 0.03 11.82 6.27
C MET A 114 -1.34 12.08 6.91
N THR A 115 -1.86 13.28 6.75
CA THR A 115 -3.18 13.65 7.30
C THR A 115 -4.25 13.57 6.20
N SER A 116 -4.89 12.42 6.09
CA SER A 116 -6.09 12.20 5.28
C SER A 116 -7.35 12.70 6.01
N SER A 117 -8.53 12.20 5.68
CA SER A 117 -9.80 12.53 6.34
C SER A 117 -10.89 11.51 5.98
N ALA A 118 -11.93 11.42 6.81
CA ALA A 118 -13.13 10.66 6.50
C ALA A 118 -13.78 11.11 5.17
N ALA A 119 -13.75 12.41 4.84
CA ALA A 119 -14.23 12.91 3.55
C ALA A 119 -13.42 12.36 2.37
N GLY A 120 -12.13 12.07 2.53
CA GLY A 120 -11.32 11.38 1.53
C GLY A 120 -11.68 9.90 1.40
N ILE A 121 -11.92 9.23 2.53
CA ILE A 121 -12.18 7.78 2.58
C ILE A 121 -13.59 7.44 2.06
N TYR A 122 -14.59 8.21 2.48
CA TYR A 122 -16.01 7.90 2.24
C TYR A 122 -16.70 8.87 1.26
N GLY A 123 -16.02 9.95 0.89
CA GLY A 123 -16.63 11.07 0.18
C GLY A 123 -17.40 12.01 1.12
N ASN A 124 -17.56 13.26 0.70
CA ASN A 124 -18.45 14.22 1.36
C ASN A 124 -19.00 15.23 0.34
N PHE A 125 -20.25 15.66 0.53
CA PHE A 125 -20.89 16.60 -0.39
C PHE A 125 -20.12 17.92 -0.42
N GLY A 126 -19.85 18.42 -1.64
CA GLY A 126 -19.18 19.70 -1.83
C GLY A 126 -17.67 19.71 -1.59
N GLN A 127 -17.03 18.54 -1.47
CA GLN A 127 -15.60 18.43 -1.14
C GLN A 127 -14.80 17.60 -2.14
N ALA A 128 -15.20 17.51 -3.41
CA ALA A 128 -14.54 16.63 -4.37
C ALA A 128 -13.02 16.91 -4.54
N ASN A 129 -12.63 18.19 -4.57
CA ASN A 129 -11.22 18.62 -4.58
C ASN A 129 -10.47 18.13 -3.32
N TYR A 130 -11.06 18.36 -2.14
CA TYR A 130 -10.48 17.99 -0.85
C TYR A 130 -10.40 16.47 -0.66
N SER A 131 -11.48 15.75 -0.94
CA SER A 131 -11.54 14.28 -0.90
C SER A 131 -10.49 13.64 -1.81
N ALA A 132 -10.35 14.14 -3.04
CA ALA A 132 -9.34 13.67 -3.98
C ALA A 132 -7.92 13.87 -3.43
N ALA A 133 -7.61 15.05 -2.89
CA ALA A 133 -6.30 15.32 -2.30
C ALA A 133 -6.03 14.42 -1.07
N LYS A 134 -7.03 14.26 -0.20
CA LYS A 134 -6.91 13.50 1.05
C LYS A 134 -6.78 11.99 0.85
N LEU A 135 -7.46 11.42 -0.14
CA LEU A 135 -7.26 10.02 -0.50
C LEU A 135 -5.97 9.83 -1.33
N GLY A 136 -5.57 10.84 -2.11
CA GLY A 136 -4.26 10.88 -2.77
C GLY A 136 -3.09 10.79 -1.79
N LEU A 137 -3.22 11.38 -0.60
CA LEU A 137 -2.23 11.26 0.48
C LEU A 137 -2.10 9.82 1.01
N LEU A 138 -3.19 9.05 1.07
CA LEU A 138 -3.14 7.63 1.41
C LEU A 138 -2.38 6.85 0.32
N GLY A 139 -2.67 7.12 -0.96
CA GLY A 139 -1.92 6.53 -2.07
C GLY A 139 -0.42 6.82 -2.01
N LEU A 140 -0.05 8.07 -1.71
CA LEU A 140 1.33 8.48 -1.48
C LEU A 140 1.97 7.74 -0.28
N SER A 141 1.25 7.66 0.84
CA SER A 141 1.70 6.95 2.05
C SER A 141 1.99 5.47 1.78
N ASN A 142 1.14 4.80 0.98
CA ASN A 142 1.29 3.38 0.65
C ASN A 142 2.64 3.09 -0.02
N THR A 143 3.03 3.92 -0.98
CA THR A 143 4.30 3.76 -1.70
C THR A 143 5.50 4.11 -0.80
N ILE A 144 5.42 5.22 -0.06
CA ILE A 144 6.49 5.63 0.87
C ILE A 144 6.77 4.54 1.91
N ALA A 145 5.72 3.91 2.45
CA ALA A 145 5.84 2.83 3.41
C ALA A 145 6.63 1.62 2.86
N VAL A 146 6.44 1.29 1.58
CA VAL A 146 7.17 0.21 0.89
C VAL A 146 8.62 0.60 0.65
N GLU A 147 8.88 1.77 0.07
CA GLU A 147 10.24 2.22 -0.25
C GLU A 147 11.11 2.47 1.00
N GLY A 148 10.46 2.90 2.08
CA GLY A 148 11.12 3.30 3.34
C GLY A 148 11.45 2.15 4.27
N ARG A 149 10.76 1.00 4.13
CA ARG A 149 10.84 -0.13 5.06
C ARG A 149 12.27 -0.60 5.33
N LYS A 150 13.07 -0.78 4.27
CA LYS A 150 14.48 -1.22 4.38
C LYS A 150 15.41 -0.22 5.09
N TYR A 151 14.94 1.01 5.32
CA TYR A 151 15.69 2.08 5.95
C TYR A 151 15.12 2.47 7.31
N ASN A 152 14.20 1.67 7.88
CA ASN A 152 13.48 2.00 9.12
C ASN A 152 12.79 3.39 9.02
N ILE A 153 12.24 3.67 7.83
CA ILE A 153 11.37 4.82 7.57
C ILE A 153 9.94 4.29 7.50
N HIS A 154 9.11 4.70 8.46
CA HIS A 154 7.70 4.32 8.50
C HIS A 154 6.84 5.49 8.04
N CYS A 155 5.78 5.19 7.28
CA CYS A 155 4.80 6.18 6.85
C CYS A 155 3.40 5.66 7.16
N ASN A 156 2.68 6.35 8.03
CA ASN A 156 1.30 6.03 8.40
C ASN A 156 0.38 7.20 8.08
N THR A 157 -0.89 6.89 7.87
CA THR A 157 -1.93 7.87 7.55
C THR A 157 -2.95 7.94 8.68
N ILE A 158 -3.36 9.15 9.04
CA ILE A 158 -4.47 9.38 9.96
C ILE A 158 -5.62 10.10 9.25
N ALA A 159 -6.84 9.83 9.67
CA ALA A 159 -8.06 10.54 9.32
C ALA A 159 -8.67 11.11 10.61
N PRO A 160 -8.22 12.29 11.05
CA PRO A 160 -8.62 12.85 12.32
C PRO A 160 -10.00 13.50 12.26
N THR A 161 -10.74 13.42 13.36
CA THR A 161 -11.92 14.23 13.65
C THR A 161 -11.63 15.09 14.86
N ALA A 162 -11.47 16.40 14.64
CA ALA A 162 -11.17 17.37 15.67
C ALA A 162 -11.91 18.70 15.44
N GLY A 163 -12.37 19.32 16.52
CA GLY A 163 -12.85 20.69 16.60
C GLY A 163 -11.70 21.66 16.35
N SER A 164 -11.81 22.47 15.30
CA SER A 164 -10.83 23.48 14.92
C SER A 164 -11.52 24.59 14.13
N ARG A 165 -10.76 25.64 13.78
CA ARG A 165 -11.24 26.70 12.87
C ARG A 165 -11.84 26.14 11.57
N LEU A 166 -11.36 24.98 11.10
CA LEU A 166 -11.85 24.35 9.86
C LEU A 166 -13.22 23.68 10.04
N THR A 167 -13.50 23.12 11.22
CA THR A 167 -14.72 22.31 11.48
C THR A 167 -15.84 23.09 12.17
N GLN A 168 -15.56 24.29 12.71
CA GLN A 168 -16.57 25.19 13.29
C GLN A 168 -17.69 25.60 12.32
N THR A 169 -17.45 25.53 11.01
CA THR A 169 -18.46 25.88 10.00
C THR A 169 -19.52 24.79 9.79
N ILE A 170 -19.24 23.56 10.25
CA ILE A 170 -20.06 22.36 10.00
C ILE A 170 -20.47 21.61 11.27
N MET A 171 -19.91 21.97 12.44
CA MET A 171 -20.23 21.33 13.73
C MET A 171 -20.84 22.33 14.72
N PRO A 172 -21.88 21.93 15.47
CA PRO A 172 -22.31 22.60 16.69
C PRO A 172 -21.15 22.83 17.68
N GLN A 173 -21.21 23.92 18.45
CA GLN A 173 -20.10 24.34 19.32
C GLN A 173 -19.79 23.32 20.43
N ASP A 174 -20.82 22.69 20.99
CA ASP A 174 -20.69 21.61 21.99
C ASP A 174 -19.92 20.41 21.44
N LEU A 175 -20.12 20.07 20.16
CA LEU A 175 -19.32 19.03 19.48
C LEU A 175 -17.89 19.52 19.21
N VAL A 176 -17.70 20.76 18.74
CA VAL A 176 -16.35 21.32 18.57
C VAL A 176 -15.54 21.23 19.86
N ASP A 177 -16.16 21.54 21.00
CA ASP A 177 -15.53 21.50 22.32
C ASP A 177 -15.25 20.06 22.81
N ALA A 178 -16.06 19.09 22.39
CA ALA A 178 -15.88 17.68 22.70
C ALA A 178 -14.78 17.01 21.84
N PHE A 179 -14.58 17.46 20.60
CA PHE A 179 -13.59 16.91 19.68
C PHE A 179 -12.22 17.57 19.79
N LYS A 180 -11.63 17.57 21.00
CA LYS A 180 -10.36 18.25 21.25
C LYS A 180 -9.18 17.67 20.42
N PRO A 181 -8.34 18.50 19.78
CA PRO A 181 -7.14 18.03 19.05
C PRO A 181 -6.18 17.20 19.91
N GLU A 182 -6.17 17.42 21.23
CA GLU A 182 -5.41 16.67 22.22
C GLU A 182 -5.78 15.19 22.27
N TYR A 183 -6.94 14.79 21.74
CA TYR A 183 -7.34 13.39 21.63
C TYR A 183 -6.76 12.69 20.39
N VAL A 184 -6.19 13.44 19.45
CA VAL A 184 -5.50 12.92 18.25
C VAL A 184 -4.00 12.84 18.48
N ALA A 185 -3.42 13.81 19.19
CA ALA A 185 -1.97 13.93 19.38
C ALA A 185 -1.29 12.65 19.96
N PRO A 186 -1.87 11.91 20.92
CA PRO A 186 -1.25 10.69 21.43
C PRO A 186 -1.02 9.61 20.38
N LEU A 187 -1.95 9.43 19.43
CA LEU A 187 -1.78 8.48 18.32
C LEU A 187 -0.63 8.91 17.41
N VAL A 188 -0.55 10.20 17.09
CA VAL A 188 0.54 10.74 16.26
C VAL A 188 1.90 10.51 16.93
N ILE A 189 2.01 10.79 18.24
CA ILE A 189 3.24 10.53 18.99
C ILE A 189 3.58 9.05 19.00
N TRP A 190 2.61 8.16 19.23
CA TRP A 190 2.84 6.71 19.21
C TRP A 190 3.36 6.25 17.85
N LEU A 191 2.70 6.64 16.75
CA LEU A 191 3.12 6.27 15.39
C LEU A 191 4.48 6.85 15.00
N CYS A 192 4.92 7.92 15.67
CA CYS A 192 6.24 8.54 15.49
C CYS A 192 7.29 8.07 16.50
N HIS A 193 6.97 7.17 17.42
CA HIS A 193 7.93 6.66 18.39
C HIS A 193 8.89 5.65 17.73
N GLU A 194 10.12 5.54 18.25
CA GLU A 194 11.12 4.63 17.70
C GLU A 194 10.72 3.15 17.84
N SER A 195 10.04 2.80 18.93
CA SER A 195 9.56 1.43 19.19
C SER A 195 8.31 1.05 18.39
N CYS A 196 7.68 1.98 17.68
CA CYS A 196 6.49 1.68 16.89
C CYS A 196 6.87 1.01 15.57
N ALA A 197 6.42 -0.23 15.40
CA ALA A 197 6.64 -1.04 14.20
C ALA A 197 5.56 -0.86 13.11
N GLU A 198 4.53 -0.05 13.39
CA GLU A 198 3.42 0.17 12.47
C GLU A 198 3.89 0.95 11.22
N ASN A 199 3.55 0.47 10.03
CA ASN A 199 3.98 1.08 8.77
C ASN A 199 2.98 0.78 7.64
N GLY A 200 2.59 1.80 6.87
CA GLY A 200 1.64 1.68 5.77
C GLY A 200 0.18 1.55 6.23
N SER A 201 -0.14 2.01 7.44
CA SER A 201 -1.46 1.85 8.04
C SER A 201 -2.30 3.12 7.99
N LEU A 202 -3.62 2.95 7.98
CA LEU A 202 -4.62 4.01 8.03
C LEU A 202 -5.41 3.92 9.34
N PHE A 203 -5.51 5.05 10.05
CA PHE A 203 -6.26 5.15 11.29
C PHE A 203 -7.29 6.28 11.25
N GLU A 204 -8.52 6.01 11.69
CA GLU A 204 -9.44 7.06 12.12
C GLU A 204 -9.25 7.34 13.61
N VAL A 205 -9.36 8.61 13.99
CA VAL A 205 -9.08 9.03 15.37
C VAL A 205 -9.87 10.29 15.76
N GLY A 206 -10.46 10.29 16.94
CA GLY A 206 -11.21 11.43 17.49
C GLY A 206 -11.94 11.07 18.78
N ALA A 207 -12.23 12.06 19.63
CA ALA A 207 -12.97 11.89 20.89
C ALA A 207 -12.44 10.77 21.83
N GLY A 208 -11.15 10.43 21.75
CA GLY A 208 -10.51 9.36 22.53
C GLY A 208 -10.65 7.96 21.94
N TRP A 209 -11.30 7.82 20.79
CA TRP A 209 -11.39 6.55 20.03
C TRP A 209 -10.35 6.52 18.90
N ILE A 210 -9.82 5.33 18.64
CA ILE A 210 -8.88 5.04 17.54
C ILE A 210 -9.31 3.74 16.85
N GLY A 211 -9.50 3.80 15.53
CA GLY A 211 -9.82 2.64 14.69
C GLY A 211 -8.82 2.48 13.55
N LYS A 212 -8.50 1.24 13.17
CA LYS A 212 -7.62 0.92 12.04
C LYS A 212 -8.44 0.45 10.84
N LEU A 213 -8.17 1.00 9.67
CA LEU A 213 -8.85 0.67 8.42
C LEU A 213 -7.96 -0.18 7.52
N ARG A 214 -8.57 -1.02 6.68
CA ARG A 214 -7.91 -1.80 5.62
C ARG A 214 -8.88 -2.11 4.50
N TRP A 215 -8.35 -2.45 3.33
CA TRP A 215 -9.14 -2.97 2.23
C TRP A 215 -9.58 -4.42 2.47
N GLU A 216 -10.79 -4.72 2.06
CA GLU A 216 -11.30 -6.07 1.82
C GLU A 216 -11.70 -6.21 0.36
N ARG A 217 -11.62 -7.42 -0.17
CA ARG A 217 -11.94 -7.71 -1.57
C ARG A 217 -12.74 -9.01 -1.63
N SER A 218 -13.91 -8.96 -2.27
CA SER A 218 -14.70 -10.15 -2.59
C SER A 218 -13.86 -11.22 -3.28
N LEU A 219 -14.30 -12.48 -3.21
CA LEU A 219 -13.65 -13.56 -3.97
C LEU A 219 -13.86 -13.36 -5.49
N GLY A 220 -14.91 -12.62 -5.86
CA GLY A 220 -15.22 -12.27 -7.24
C GLY A 220 -15.78 -13.45 -8.04
N ALA A 221 -15.81 -13.30 -9.36
CA ALA A 221 -16.26 -14.33 -10.28
C ALA A 221 -15.44 -14.31 -11.56
N ILE A 222 -15.14 -15.51 -12.09
CA ILE A 222 -14.68 -15.67 -13.46
C ILE A 222 -15.92 -15.63 -14.36
N VAL A 223 -16.04 -14.60 -15.19
CA VAL A 223 -17.22 -14.35 -16.04
C VAL A 223 -16.96 -14.57 -17.53
N ARG A 224 -15.75 -15.05 -17.87
CA ARG A 224 -15.34 -15.36 -19.25
C ARG A 224 -15.08 -16.86 -19.38
N GLY A 225 -15.63 -17.47 -20.42
CA GLY A 225 -15.32 -18.85 -20.82
C GLY A 225 -14.08 -18.95 -21.71
N LYS A 226 -13.52 -20.17 -21.79
CA LYS A 226 -12.44 -20.47 -22.75
C LYS A 226 -12.91 -20.25 -24.19
N ASN A 227 -12.08 -19.60 -25.00
CA ASN A 227 -12.36 -19.29 -26.41
C ASN A 227 -13.65 -18.51 -26.68
N GLN A 228 -14.22 -17.86 -25.65
CA GLN A 228 -15.42 -17.03 -25.78
C GLN A 228 -15.09 -15.57 -25.47
N PRO A 229 -15.64 -14.61 -26.22
CA PRO A 229 -15.55 -13.21 -25.86
C PRO A 229 -16.30 -12.98 -24.54
N MET A 230 -15.74 -12.13 -23.68
CA MET A 230 -16.42 -11.68 -22.48
C MET A 230 -17.53 -10.68 -22.86
N THR A 231 -18.73 -10.85 -22.32
CA THR A 231 -19.88 -9.99 -22.63
C THR A 231 -20.37 -9.20 -21.40
N PRO A 232 -21.00 -8.04 -21.60
CA PRO A 232 -21.66 -7.30 -20.52
C PRO A 232 -22.76 -8.12 -19.82
N GLU A 233 -23.47 -8.97 -20.57
CA GLU A 233 -24.52 -9.83 -20.03
C GLU A 233 -23.94 -10.86 -19.04
N ALA A 234 -22.79 -11.47 -19.35
CA ALA A 234 -22.13 -12.38 -18.42
C ALA A 234 -21.69 -11.69 -17.12
N VAL A 235 -21.29 -10.42 -17.19
CA VAL A 235 -21.01 -9.59 -16.01
C VAL A 235 -22.27 -9.37 -15.18
N ARG A 236 -23.37 -8.91 -15.81
CA ARG A 236 -24.66 -8.68 -15.15
C ARG A 236 -25.16 -9.96 -14.46
N ASP A 237 -25.11 -11.09 -15.17
CA ASP A 237 -25.65 -12.36 -14.69
C ASP A 237 -24.84 -12.95 -13.53
N ASN A 238 -23.60 -12.48 -13.31
CA ASN A 238 -22.75 -12.87 -12.19
C ASN A 238 -22.57 -11.74 -11.15
N TRP A 239 -23.33 -10.65 -11.25
CA TRP A 239 -23.07 -9.43 -10.47
C TRP A 239 -23.19 -9.66 -8.96
N GLU A 240 -24.19 -10.44 -8.53
CA GLU A 240 -24.36 -10.80 -7.11
C GLU A 240 -23.13 -11.50 -6.54
N LYS A 241 -22.55 -12.44 -7.30
CA LYS A 241 -21.33 -13.15 -6.91
C LYS A 241 -20.09 -12.25 -6.91
N VAL A 242 -19.99 -11.32 -7.86
CA VAL A 242 -18.89 -10.33 -7.91
C VAL A 242 -18.91 -9.43 -6.69
N CYS A 243 -20.11 -9.05 -6.24
CA CYS A 243 -20.33 -8.15 -5.11
C CYS A 243 -20.50 -8.87 -3.76
N ASP A 244 -20.34 -10.20 -3.71
CA ASP A 244 -20.44 -10.97 -2.47
C ASP A 244 -19.16 -10.86 -1.63
N PHE A 245 -19.30 -10.32 -0.42
CA PHE A 245 -18.21 -10.18 0.55
C PHE A 245 -18.16 -11.31 1.58
N GLU A 246 -19.03 -12.33 1.47
CA GLU A 246 -18.86 -13.55 2.26
C GLU A 246 -17.47 -14.14 2.00
N ASN A 247 -16.74 -14.44 3.08
CA ASN A 247 -15.37 -14.97 3.02
C ASN A 247 -14.35 -14.06 2.29
N ALA A 248 -14.60 -12.74 2.20
CA ALA A 248 -13.74 -11.79 1.52
C ALA A 248 -12.25 -11.89 1.92
N SER A 249 -11.38 -11.69 0.95
CA SER A 249 -9.92 -11.65 1.14
C SER A 249 -9.47 -10.29 1.71
N LYS A 250 -8.26 -10.25 2.28
CA LYS A 250 -7.66 -9.05 2.88
C LYS A 250 -6.32 -8.73 2.19
N PRO A 251 -6.35 -8.30 0.92
CA PRO A 251 -5.14 -8.11 0.12
C PRO A 251 -4.24 -7.03 0.72
N ARG A 252 -2.93 -7.27 0.71
CA ARG A 252 -1.92 -6.38 1.33
C ARG A 252 -0.90 -5.84 0.33
N THR A 253 -0.72 -6.53 -0.79
CA THR A 253 0.30 -6.18 -1.79
C THR A 253 -0.27 -6.23 -3.20
N ILE A 254 0.41 -5.52 -4.12
CA ILE A 254 0.06 -5.59 -5.55
C ILE A 254 0.32 -7.00 -6.12
N GLN A 255 1.32 -7.72 -5.60
CA GLN A 255 1.66 -9.08 -6.02
C GLN A 255 0.51 -10.07 -5.72
N GLU A 256 -0.06 -10.02 -4.52
CA GLU A 256 -1.25 -10.81 -4.14
C GLU A 256 -2.47 -10.49 -5.02
N SER A 257 -2.58 -9.25 -5.50
CA SER A 257 -3.66 -8.89 -6.41
C SER A 257 -3.46 -9.50 -7.80
N ILE A 258 -2.22 -9.49 -8.31
CA ILE A 258 -1.87 -10.03 -9.63
C ILE A 258 -1.99 -11.56 -9.64
N SER A 259 -1.58 -12.25 -8.57
CA SER A 259 -1.65 -13.72 -8.51
C SER A 259 -3.06 -14.25 -8.74
N VAL A 260 -4.08 -13.59 -8.20
CA VAL A 260 -5.49 -13.97 -8.41
C VAL A 260 -5.91 -13.87 -9.88
N LEU A 261 -5.38 -12.90 -10.63
CA LEU A 261 -5.66 -12.79 -12.06
C LEU A 261 -4.95 -13.91 -12.84
N SER A 262 -3.72 -14.25 -12.46
CA SER A 262 -3.01 -15.39 -13.05
C SER A 262 -3.73 -16.72 -12.78
N ASP A 263 -4.22 -16.93 -11.57
CA ASP A 263 -5.02 -18.11 -11.22
C ASP A 263 -6.31 -18.19 -12.03
N ALA A 264 -6.98 -17.06 -12.23
CA ALA A 264 -8.18 -16.99 -13.08
C ALA A 264 -7.87 -17.37 -14.53
N VAL A 265 -6.75 -16.92 -15.10
CA VAL A 265 -6.32 -17.33 -16.45
C VAL A 265 -6.08 -18.83 -16.51
N SER A 266 -5.33 -19.39 -15.55
CA SER A 266 -5.06 -20.84 -15.47
C SER A 266 -6.34 -21.68 -15.34
N GLN A 267 -7.32 -21.19 -14.57
CA GLN A 267 -8.63 -21.85 -14.43
C GLN A 267 -9.41 -21.82 -15.75
N ILE A 268 -9.41 -20.70 -16.47
CA ILE A 268 -10.08 -20.60 -17.77
C ILE A 268 -9.41 -21.53 -18.79
N GLU A 269 -8.09 -21.58 -18.84
CA GLU A 269 -7.38 -22.42 -19.79
C GLU A 269 -7.54 -23.93 -19.50
N SER A 270 -7.78 -24.30 -18.24
CA SER A 270 -8.04 -25.70 -17.84
C SER A 270 -9.49 -26.14 -18.03
N GLN A 271 -10.44 -25.23 -18.27
CA GLN A 271 -11.82 -25.56 -18.66
C GLN A 271 -11.82 -26.27 -20.03
N GLY A 272 -11.88 -27.61 -19.99
CA GLY A 272 -11.82 -28.49 -21.17
C GLY A 272 -11.04 -29.80 -20.97
N ASN A 273 -10.29 -29.96 -19.88
CA ASN A 273 -9.50 -31.17 -19.59
C ASN A 273 -10.19 -32.20 -18.66
N VAL A 274 -11.51 -32.12 -18.45
CA VAL A 274 -12.24 -33.08 -17.60
C VAL A 274 -13.16 -33.93 -18.45
N SER A 275 -12.67 -35.12 -18.82
CA SER A 275 -13.52 -36.27 -19.13
C SER A 275 -14.20 -36.73 -17.84
N MET A 276 -15.47 -37.14 -17.98
CA MET A 276 -16.37 -37.58 -16.91
C MET A 276 -15.72 -38.56 -15.93
N ASN A 277 -15.97 -38.36 -14.64
CA ASN A 277 -16.46 -39.43 -13.77
C ASN A 277 -17.19 -38.86 -12.55
N SER A 278 -18.44 -39.30 -12.40
CA SER A 278 -19.31 -39.09 -11.25
C SER A 278 -18.87 -39.93 -10.04
N THR A 279 -19.53 -39.69 -8.89
CA THR A 279 -19.40 -40.32 -7.55
C THR A 279 -18.20 -39.82 -6.73
N SER A 280 -18.30 -39.44 -5.45
CA SER A 280 -19.30 -39.67 -4.40
C SER A 280 -19.18 -38.61 -3.29
N SER A 281 -20.26 -38.43 -2.54
CA SER A 281 -20.35 -37.82 -1.20
C SER A 281 -19.19 -38.17 -0.25
N GLY A 282 -18.68 -37.17 0.48
CA GLY A 282 -17.72 -37.37 1.57
C GLY A 282 -17.61 -36.15 2.47
N SER A 283 -18.10 -36.30 3.70
CA SER A 283 -18.14 -35.36 4.81
C SER A 283 -16.77 -34.79 5.23
N VAL A 284 -16.80 -33.56 5.73
CA VAL A 284 -15.69 -32.86 6.40
C VAL A 284 -15.37 -33.52 7.75
N ALA A 285 -14.11 -33.91 7.98
CA ALA A 285 -13.57 -34.19 9.32
C ALA A 285 -12.09 -33.82 9.41
N SER A 286 -11.68 -33.47 10.63
CA SER A 286 -10.50 -32.70 11.05
C SER A 286 -9.13 -33.35 10.88
N SER A 287 -8.12 -32.47 10.88
CA SER A 287 -6.68 -32.70 10.93
C SER A 287 -6.18 -33.67 12.02
N ALA A 288 -5.70 -34.83 11.58
CA ALA A 288 -4.62 -35.59 12.22
C ALA A 288 -3.83 -36.29 11.11
N VAL A 289 -2.51 -36.12 11.09
CA VAL A 289 -1.64 -36.70 10.07
C VAL A 289 -1.42 -38.18 10.41
N ASP A 290 -2.07 -39.08 9.68
CA ASP A 290 -1.89 -40.52 9.84
C ASP A 290 -0.61 -40.97 9.10
N THR A 291 0.52 -40.90 9.80
CA THR A 291 1.85 -41.24 9.28
C THR A 291 2.01 -42.74 8.97
N ALA A 292 1.17 -43.61 9.53
CA ALA A 292 1.20 -45.05 9.25
C ALA A 292 0.73 -45.37 7.81
N SER A 293 -0.10 -44.51 7.21
CA SER A 293 -0.61 -44.65 5.85
C SER A 293 0.40 -44.28 4.73
N ILE A 294 1.54 -43.69 5.10
CA ILE A 294 2.53 -43.12 4.17
C ILE A 294 3.77 -44.02 4.03
N VAL A 295 4.08 -44.82 5.05
CA VAL A 295 5.26 -45.71 5.06
C VAL A 295 5.08 -46.83 4.04
N GLY A 296 5.95 -46.87 3.01
CA GLY A 296 5.94 -47.88 1.95
C GLY A 296 5.23 -47.48 0.65
N ARG A 297 4.72 -46.24 0.54
CA ARG A 297 4.22 -45.71 -0.74
C ARG A 297 5.37 -45.34 -1.67
N GLU A 298 5.36 -45.91 -2.88
CA GLU A 298 6.20 -45.43 -3.98
C GLU A 298 5.57 -44.19 -4.61
N LEU A 299 6.35 -43.12 -4.73
CA LEU A 299 5.93 -41.93 -5.48
C LEU A 299 5.91 -42.27 -6.96
N ALA A 300 4.87 -41.80 -7.65
CA ALA A 300 4.76 -42.00 -9.09
C ALA A 300 5.96 -41.35 -9.80
N THR A 301 6.54 -42.06 -10.78
CA THR A 301 7.59 -41.50 -11.63
C THR A 301 7.03 -40.33 -12.42
N ASN A 302 7.52 -39.12 -12.14
CA ASN A 302 7.18 -37.93 -12.91
C ASN A 302 8.11 -37.79 -14.12
N VAL A 303 7.51 -37.60 -15.30
CA VAL A 303 8.23 -37.39 -16.55
C VAL A 303 8.09 -35.94 -16.96
N TYR A 304 9.14 -35.15 -16.76
CA TYR A 304 9.21 -33.77 -17.24
C TYR A 304 9.65 -33.76 -18.71
N LYS A 305 8.71 -33.45 -19.61
CA LYS A 305 9.00 -33.31 -21.04
C LYS A 305 9.26 -31.84 -21.36
N TYR A 306 10.31 -31.59 -22.11
CA TYR A 306 10.64 -30.26 -22.61
C TYR A 306 11.19 -30.36 -24.03
N THR A 307 11.12 -29.25 -24.74
CA THR A 307 11.71 -29.00 -26.05
C THR A 307 12.80 -27.94 -25.91
N HIS A 308 13.34 -27.41 -27.01
CA HIS A 308 14.27 -26.28 -26.94
C HIS A 308 13.61 -25.00 -26.38
N LEU A 309 12.27 -24.91 -26.41
CA LEU A 309 11.53 -23.73 -25.98
C LEU A 309 11.71 -23.43 -24.48
N GLU A 310 11.57 -24.42 -23.60
CA GLU A 310 11.61 -24.22 -22.15
C GLU A 310 13.00 -23.78 -21.63
N PRO A 311 14.12 -24.36 -22.08
CA PRO A 311 15.46 -23.87 -21.76
C PRO A 311 15.74 -22.45 -22.27
N ILE A 312 15.24 -22.09 -23.47
CA ILE A 312 15.40 -20.74 -24.03
C ILE A 312 14.64 -19.72 -23.18
N LEU A 313 13.38 -20.03 -22.82
CA LEU A 313 12.58 -19.18 -21.93
C LEU A 313 13.21 -19.03 -20.55
N TYR A 314 13.77 -20.11 -20.01
CA TYR A 314 14.51 -20.07 -18.75
C TYR A 314 15.76 -19.18 -18.86
N ALA A 315 16.56 -19.34 -19.93
CA ALA A 315 17.75 -18.54 -20.17
C ALA A 315 17.42 -17.04 -20.26
N LEU A 316 16.36 -16.66 -20.98
CA LEU A 316 15.85 -15.28 -20.99
C LEU A 316 15.42 -14.81 -19.60
N GLY A 317 14.71 -15.66 -18.86
CA GLY A 317 14.21 -15.36 -17.51
C GLY A 317 15.33 -15.09 -16.48
N VAL A 318 16.49 -15.74 -16.62
CA VAL A 318 17.66 -15.52 -15.76
C VAL A 318 18.65 -14.47 -16.30
N GLY A 319 18.26 -13.76 -17.36
CA GLY A 319 18.97 -12.56 -17.84
C GLY A 319 19.89 -12.76 -19.04
N MET A 320 19.86 -13.92 -19.71
CA MET A 320 20.53 -14.07 -21.01
C MET A 320 19.83 -13.19 -22.05
N SER A 321 20.59 -12.68 -23.01
CA SER A 321 20.10 -11.66 -23.94
C SER A 321 20.77 -11.80 -25.30
N THR A 322 20.01 -11.57 -26.37
CA THR A 322 20.49 -11.54 -27.76
C THR A 322 21.46 -10.38 -28.05
N LYS A 323 21.61 -9.45 -27.10
CA LYS A 323 22.60 -8.37 -27.18
C LYS A 323 24.03 -8.86 -26.96
N ASP A 324 24.18 -10.02 -26.33
CA ASP A 324 25.48 -10.67 -26.13
C ASP A 324 25.60 -11.85 -27.10
N PRO A 325 26.58 -11.82 -28.03
CA PRO A 325 26.79 -12.91 -28.98
C PRO A 325 27.02 -14.27 -28.31
N ASP A 326 27.64 -14.29 -27.12
CA ASP A 326 27.95 -15.53 -26.40
C ASP A 326 26.71 -16.17 -25.76
N HIS A 327 25.58 -15.44 -25.69
CA HIS A 327 24.32 -15.97 -25.19
C HIS A 327 23.49 -16.67 -26.26
N LEU A 328 23.82 -16.53 -27.54
CA LEU A 328 23.05 -17.14 -28.63
C LEU A 328 22.99 -18.66 -28.52
N LYS A 329 24.04 -19.31 -28.00
CA LYS A 329 24.07 -20.75 -27.73
C LYS A 329 23.04 -21.23 -26.69
N PHE A 330 22.44 -20.34 -25.91
CA PHE A 330 21.37 -20.66 -24.96
C PHE A 330 19.99 -20.20 -25.42
N LEU A 331 19.94 -19.38 -26.48
CA LEU A 331 18.75 -18.62 -26.89
C LEU A 331 18.23 -18.97 -28.28
N PHE A 332 19.01 -19.72 -29.06
CA PHE A 332 18.66 -20.08 -30.42
C PHE A 332 19.01 -21.53 -30.73
N GLU A 333 17.97 -22.34 -30.94
CA GLU A 333 18.05 -23.77 -31.22
C GLU A 333 18.74 -24.11 -32.55
N GLY A 334 18.81 -23.15 -33.47
CA GLY A 334 19.57 -23.27 -34.72
C GLY A 334 21.06 -22.97 -34.59
N SER A 335 21.55 -22.66 -33.39
CA SER A 335 22.99 -22.49 -33.13
C SER A 335 23.71 -23.84 -33.13
N GLU A 336 24.90 -23.91 -33.75
CA GLU A 336 25.74 -25.13 -33.74
C GLU A 336 26.17 -25.53 -32.32
N GLU A 337 26.18 -24.58 -31.37
CA GLU A 337 26.53 -24.79 -29.97
C GLU A 337 25.31 -24.82 -29.03
N PHE A 338 24.10 -25.02 -29.56
CA PHE A 338 22.90 -24.92 -28.75
C PHE A 338 22.94 -25.86 -27.53
N CYS A 339 22.77 -25.28 -26.35
CA CYS A 339 22.76 -26.01 -25.09
C CYS A 339 21.84 -25.34 -24.06
N CYS A 340 21.43 -26.11 -23.06
CA CYS A 340 20.67 -25.58 -21.92
C CYS A 340 21.64 -24.99 -20.90
N LEU A 341 21.22 -23.92 -20.20
CA LEU A 341 21.91 -23.52 -18.98
C LEU A 341 21.86 -24.68 -17.97
N PRO A 342 23.00 -25.09 -17.36
CA PRO A 342 23.00 -26.21 -16.41
C PRO A 342 22.00 -26.06 -15.25
N SER A 343 21.73 -24.81 -14.83
CA SER A 343 20.77 -24.49 -13.78
C SER A 343 19.30 -24.75 -14.17
N PHE A 344 18.99 -24.93 -15.46
CA PHE A 344 17.68 -25.38 -15.91
C PHE A 344 17.33 -26.77 -15.36
N GLY A 345 18.34 -27.61 -15.06
CA GLY A 345 18.14 -28.94 -14.47
C GLY A 345 17.46 -28.92 -13.09
N VAL A 346 17.40 -27.77 -12.43
CA VAL A 346 16.65 -27.58 -11.17
C VAL A 346 15.14 -27.57 -11.42
N ILE A 347 14.67 -27.14 -12.59
CA ILE A 347 13.23 -26.97 -12.89
C ILE A 347 12.48 -28.32 -12.92
N PRO A 348 12.95 -29.38 -13.58
CA PRO A 348 12.32 -30.70 -13.51
C PRO A 348 12.26 -31.28 -12.08
N ALA A 349 13.32 -31.06 -11.30
CA ALA A 349 13.42 -31.54 -9.93
C ALA A 349 12.46 -30.80 -8.99
N GLN A 350 12.40 -29.47 -9.09
CA GLN A 350 11.44 -28.65 -8.34
C GLN A 350 10.00 -29.03 -8.69
N THR A 351 9.66 -29.12 -9.98
CA THR A 351 8.31 -29.50 -10.42
C THR A 351 7.88 -30.84 -9.81
N SER A 352 8.79 -31.83 -9.82
CA SER A 352 8.52 -33.14 -9.20
C SER A 352 8.34 -33.07 -7.68
N MET A 353 9.06 -32.18 -6.99
CA MET A 353 8.90 -31.97 -5.55
C MET A 353 7.59 -31.26 -5.22
N PHE A 354 7.19 -30.24 -5.98
CA PHE A 354 5.97 -29.46 -5.73
C PHE A 354 4.69 -30.23 -6.08
N ASP A 355 4.72 -31.11 -7.07
CA ASP A 355 3.56 -31.91 -7.46
C ASP A 355 3.46 -33.24 -6.70
N GLY A 356 4.59 -33.84 -6.29
CA GLY A 356 4.60 -35.19 -5.70
C GLY A 356 4.51 -35.24 -4.18
N VAL A 357 5.22 -34.35 -3.47
CA VAL A 357 5.35 -34.43 -2.00
C VAL A 357 4.18 -33.74 -1.28
N PRO A 358 3.72 -32.54 -1.71
CA PRO A 358 2.54 -31.87 -1.15
C PRO A 358 1.21 -32.58 -1.46
N SER A 359 1.18 -33.47 -2.45
CA SER A 359 -0.03 -34.25 -2.78
C SER A 359 -0.28 -35.42 -1.82
N LEU A 360 0.64 -35.70 -0.88
CA LEU A 360 0.47 -36.75 0.11
C LEU A 360 -0.52 -36.29 1.22
N PRO A 361 -1.64 -37.01 1.42
CA PRO A 361 -2.64 -36.63 2.43
C PRO A 361 -2.02 -36.50 3.83
N GLY A 362 -2.15 -35.33 4.43
CA GLY A 362 -1.65 -35.05 5.79
C GLY A 362 -0.22 -34.51 5.86
N LEU A 363 0.58 -34.52 4.80
CA LEU A 363 1.92 -33.91 4.81
C LEU A 363 1.85 -32.42 4.41
N ASN A 364 1.82 -31.52 5.38
CA ASN A 364 1.83 -30.08 5.14
C ASN A 364 3.28 -29.56 5.20
N ILE A 365 4.02 -29.63 4.09
CA ILE A 365 5.39 -29.12 4.02
C ILE A 365 5.38 -27.62 3.74
N ASP A 366 5.87 -26.84 4.70
CA ASP A 366 6.15 -25.42 4.55
C ASP A 366 7.55 -25.23 3.95
N LEU A 367 7.63 -25.13 2.62
CA LEU A 367 8.89 -25.00 1.88
C LEU A 367 9.61 -23.66 2.11
N ALA A 368 8.99 -22.70 2.78
CA ALA A 368 9.63 -21.44 3.19
C ALA A 368 10.50 -21.59 4.46
N LYS A 369 10.49 -22.76 5.10
CA LYS A 369 11.23 -23.06 6.34
C LYS A 369 12.36 -24.08 6.17
N VAL A 370 12.64 -24.54 4.95
CA VAL A 370 13.72 -25.49 4.63
C VAL A 370 14.92 -24.75 4.06
#